data_AF-A0A3P8VHF1-F1
#
_entry.id   AF-A0A3P8VHF1-F1
#
_cell.length_a   1.000
_cell.length_b   1.000
_cell.length_c   1.000
_cell.angle_alpha   90.00
_cell.angle_beta   90.00
_cell.angle_gamma   90.00
#
_symmetry.space_group_name_H-M   'P 1'
#
loop_
_entity.id
_entity.type
_entity.pdbx_description
1 polymer ?
#
loop_
_entity_poly.entity_id
_entity_poly.type
_entity_poly.pdbx_seq_one_letter_code
_entity_poly.pdbx_strand_id
1 'polypeptide(L)'
;TRECQDPCCDTSTCKLKAGAECAEGECCHRCQLKSAGTLCRQKTGDCDLAEHCTGLSGFSPLFKVFKNIYSWFWVQHSSGSLSHQ
;
A
#
# COMPACT_ATOMS: atom_id res chain seq x y z
N THR A 1 8.59 -26.69 11.82
CA THR A 1 7.73 -25.81 11.01
C THR A 1 7.27 -24.68 11.91
N ARG A 2 7.49 -23.42 11.53
CA ARG A 2 6.93 -22.30 12.28
C ARG A 2 5.46 -22.25 11.91
N GLU A 3 4.61 -22.81 12.76
CA GLU A 3 3.16 -22.82 12.58
C GLU A 3 2.71 -21.36 12.36
N CYS A 4 1.89 -21.14 11.35
CA CYS A 4 1.46 -19.83 10.90
C CYS A 4 0.44 -19.25 11.89
N GLN A 5 0.84 -18.96 13.12
CA GLN A 5 -0.05 -18.58 14.20
C GLN A 5 -0.35 -17.08 14.13
N ASP A 6 -1.17 -16.70 13.16
CA ASP A 6 -1.61 -15.32 12.98
C ASP A 6 -2.87 -15.05 13.84
N PRO A 7 -2.87 -14.02 14.70
CA PRO A 7 -4.03 -13.71 15.52
C PRO A 7 -5.23 -13.21 14.69
N CYS A 8 -5.02 -12.70 13.48
CA CYS A 8 -5.99 -12.16 12.55
C CYS A 8 -6.45 -13.16 11.47
N CYS A 9 -5.63 -14.16 11.13
CA CYS A 9 -5.94 -15.20 10.14
C CYS A 9 -6.25 -16.55 10.80
N ASP A 10 -7.32 -17.20 10.35
CA ASP A 10 -7.63 -18.58 10.69
C ASP A 10 -6.73 -19.52 9.88
N THR A 11 -5.87 -20.25 10.58
CA THR A 11 -4.81 -21.09 9.99
C THR A 11 -5.35 -22.37 9.35
N SER A 12 -6.57 -22.76 9.69
CA SER A 12 -7.21 -23.97 9.14
C SER A 12 -7.94 -23.68 7.83
N THR A 13 -8.44 -22.46 7.67
CA THR A 13 -9.23 -22.05 6.51
C THR A 13 -8.57 -20.99 5.64
N CYS A 14 -7.43 -20.43 6.08
CA CYS A 14 -6.73 -19.30 5.46
C CYS A 14 -7.65 -18.07 5.25
N LYS A 15 -8.61 -17.87 6.15
CA LYS A 15 -9.57 -16.76 6.11
C LYS A 15 -9.30 -15.78 7.24
N LEU A 16 -9.67 -14.52 7.03
CA LEU A 16 -9.70 -13.54 8.12
C LEU A 16 -10.68 -13.99 9.19
N LYS A 17 -10.26 -13.89 10.46
CA LYS A 17 -11.14 -14.11 11.60
C LYS A 17 -12.20 -13.01 11.66
N ALA A 18 -13.31 -13.29 12.34
CA ALA A 18 -14.37 -12.31 12.51
C ALA A 18 -13.83 -11.02 13.16
N GLY A 19 -14.11 -9.87 12.54
CA GLY A 19 -13.64 -8.56 12.99
C GLY A 19 -12.24 -8.18 12.52
N ALA A 20 -11.50 -9.05 11.83
CA ALA A 20 -10.24 -8.69 11.19
C ALA A 20 -10.48 -8.12 9.78
N GLU A 21 -9.91 -6.94 9.50
CA GLU A 21 -9.92 -6.30 8.19
C GLU A 21 -8.68 -6.68 7.36
N CYS A 22 -7.61 -7.06 8.04
CA CYS A 22 -6.35 -7.48 7.44
C CYS A 22 -5.62 -8.47 8.37
N ALA A 23 -4.68 -9.24 7.82
CA ALA A 23 -3.76 -10.08 8.59
C ALA A 23 -2.29 -9.74 8.31
N GLU A 24 -1.99 -9.20 7.13
CA GLU A 24 -0.62 -8.96 6.69
C GLU A 24 -0.45 -7.58 6.05
N GLY A 25 0.80 -7.11 6.05
CA GLY A 25 1.27 -5.92 5.34
C GLY A 25 1.53 -4.72 6.27
N GLU A 26 2.33 -3.77 5.77
CA GLU A 26 2.80 -2.57 6.49
C GLU A 26 1.66 -1.63 6.92
N CYS A 27 0.52 -1.70 6.24
CA CYS A 27 -0.70 -0.96 6.54
C CYS A 27 -1.69 -1.74 7.40
N CYS A 28 -1.32 -2.93 7.89
CA CYS A 28 -2.11 -3.71 8.84
C CYS A 28 -1.57 -3.53 10.26
N HIS A 29 -2.44 -3.15 11.20
CA HIS A 29 -2.07 -3.04 12.61
C HIS A 29 -3.18 -3.61 13.49
N ARG A 30 -2.85 -4.62 14.31
CA ARG A 30 -3.82 -5.29 15.20
C ARG A 30 -5.08 -5.75 14.45
N CYS A 31 -4.88 -6.37 13.29
CA CYS A 31 -5.94 -6.85 12.41
C CYS A 31 -6.84 -5.76 11.78
N GLN A 32 -6.50 -4.48 11.93
CA GLN A 32 -7.23 -3.35 11.37
C GLN A 32 -6.38 -2.61 10.35
N LEU A 33 -7.05 -1.99 9.37
CA LEU A 33 -6.39 -1.13 8.41
C LEU A 33 -5.95 0.17 9.07
N LYS A 34 -4.70 0.57 8.84
CA LYS A 34 -4.25 1.92 9.19
C LYS A 34 -5.05 2.94 8.39
N SER A 35 -5.35 4.08 8.99
CA SER A 35 -6.09 5.17 8.34
C SER A 35 -5.41 5.65 7.06
N ALA A 36 -6.21 6.12 6.10
CA ALA A 36 -5.71 6.74 4.88
C ALA A 36 -4.72 7.88 5.22
N GLY A 37 -3.62 7.96 4.48
CA GLY A 37 -2.56 8.95 4.71
C GLY A 37 -1.52 8.54 5.76
N THR A 38 -1.66 7.40 6.43
CA THR A 38 -0.64 6.91 7.39
C THR A 38 0.62 6.51 6.65
N LEU A 39 1.77 7.06 7.01
CA LEU A 39 3.05 6.68 6.41
C LEU A 39 3.35 5.19 6.66
N CYS A 40 3.51 4.43 5.59
CA CYS A 40 3.89 3.02 5.65
C CYS A 40 5.32 2.78 5.17
N ARG A 41 5.83 3.58 4.24
CA ARG A 41 7.22 3.49 3.79
C ARG A 41 7.86 4.86 3.75
N GLN A 42 8.96 5.00 4.48
CA GLN A 42 9.77 6.21 4.44
C GLN A 42 10.53 6.26 3.11
N LYS A 43 10.75 7.48 2.60
CA LYS A 43 11.69 7.68 1.50
C LYS A 43 13.11 7.36 1.94
N THR A 44 13.89 6.69 1.08
CA THR A 44 15.30 6.39 1.33
C THR A 44 16.27 7.30 0.58
N GLY A 45 15.76 8.19 -0.30
CA GLY A 45 16.57 9.14 -1.06
C GLY A 45 15.72 10.19 -1.77
N ASP A 46 16.37 11.11 -2.49
CA ASP A 46 15.68 12.25 -3.12
C ASP A 46 14.78 11.86 -4.29
N CYS A 47 15.11 10.76 -4.98
CA CYS A 47 14.28 10.20 -6.05
C CYS A 47 13.21 9.23 -5.53
N ASP A 48 13.15 8.99 -4.22
CA ASP A 48 12.24 8.03 -3.63
C ASP A 48 11.02 8.70 -3.02
N LEU A 49 9.83 8.25 -3.39
CA LEU A 49 8.57 8.82 -2.93
C LEU A 49 8.07 8.06 -1.70
N ALA A 50 7.86 8.79 -0.60
CA ALA A 50 7.24 8.24 0.60
C ALA A 50 5.84 7.68 0.27
N GLU A 51 5.50 6.55 0.90
CA GLU A 51 4.22 5.90 0.66
C GLU A 51 3.31 5.95 1.88
N HIS A 52 2.03 6.11 1.59
CA HIS A 52 1.00 6.26 2.60
C HIS A 52 -0.08 5.20 2.37
N CYS A 53 -0.60 4.66 3.46
CA CYS A 53 -1.72 3.74 3.46
C CYS A 53 -2.94 4.40 2.83
N THR A 54 -3.71 3.62 2.06
CA THR A 54 -4.96 4.09 1.45
C THR A 54 -6.16 3.95 2.40
N GLY A 55 -6.02 3.20 3.49
CA GLY A 55 -7.13 2.79 4.34
C GLY A 55 -8.03 1.70 3.74
N LEU A 56 -7.66 1.16 2.56
CA LEU A 56 -8.45 0.16 1.84
C LEU A 56 -7.73 -1.20 1.70
N SER A 57 -6.44 -1.28 2.08
CA SER A 57 -5.68 -2.54 2.06
C SER A 57 -4.57 -2.55 3.09
N GLY A 58 -4.25 -3.74 3.62
CA GLY A 58 -3.14 -3.95 4.55
C GLY A 58 -1.76 -3.79 3.91
N PHE A 59 -1.69 -3.78 2.57
CA PHE A 59 -0.45 -3.58 1.81
C PHE A 59 -0.29 -2.13 1.33
N SER A 60 0.98 -1.69 1.26
CA SER A 60 1.39 -0.41 0.68
C SER A 60 1.09 -0.32 -0.82
N PRO A 61 0.83 0.88 -1.36
CA PRO A 61 0.40 1.07 -2.74
C PRO A 61 1.40 0.60 -3.81
N LEU A 62 2.72 0.61 -3.57
CA LEU A 62 3.72 0.08 -4.50
C LEU A 62 3.53 -1.42 -4.76
N PHE A 63 2.96 -2.17 -3.81
CA PHE A 63 2.66 -3.59 -4.02
C PHE A 63 1.44 -3.84 -4.95
N LYS A 64 0.73 -2.78 -5.37
CA LYS A 64 -0.38 -2.85 -6.35
C LYS A 64 0.03 -2.45 -7.78
N VAL A 65 1.31 -2.21 -8.06
CA VAL A 65 1.75 -1.74 -9.39
C VAL A 65 2.12 -2.91 -10.31
N PHE A 66 1.09 -3.55 -10.88
CA PHE A 66 1.16 -4.14 -12.23
C PHE A 66 -0.05 -3.76 -13.10
N LYS A 67 -0.60 -2.55 -12.92
CA LYS A 67 -1.43 -1.91 -13.95
C LYS A 67 -1.07 -0.43 -14.13
N ASN A 68 -0.31 -0.19 -15.20
CA ASN A 68 0.02 1.09 -15.85
C ASN A 68 0.81 2.12 -15.04
N ILE A 69 2.14 2.07 -15.24
CA ILE A 69 3.12 3.08 -14.83
C ILE A 69 2.91 4.47 -15.50
N TYR A 70 1.98 4.58 -16.45
CA TYR A 70 1.83 5.76 -17.31
C TYR A 70 0.78 6.79 -16.87
N SER A 71 -0.02 6.55 -15.84
CA SER A 71 -1.14 7.47 -15.52
C SER A 71 -0.80 8.64 -14.59
N TRP A 72 0.31 8.58 -13.84
CA TRP A 72 0.64 9.60 -12.83
C TRP A 72 1.58 10.71 -13.32
N PHE A 73 2.22 10.54 -14.49
CA PHE A 73 3.03 11.61 -15.10
C PHE A 73 2.18 12.78 -15.66
N TRP A 74 0.86 12.62 -15.79
CA TRP A 74 -0.02 13.60 -16.43
C TRP A 74 -0.59 14.69 -15.53
N VAL A 75 -0.26 14.72 -14.22
CA VAL A 75 -0.84 15.73 -13.30
C VAL A 75 0.12 16.88 -12.98
N GLN A 76 1.38 16.85 -13.42
CA GLN A 76 2.36 17.93 -13.15
C GLN A 76 2.70 18.83 -14.37
N HIS A 77 2.15 18.57 -15.57
CA HIS A 77 2.53 19.32 -16.79
C HIS A 77 1.35 19.96 -17.54
N SER A 78 0.41 20.61 -16.82
CA SER A 78 -0.65 21.41 -17.47
C SER A 78 -0.32 22.89 -17.67
N SER A 79 0.92 23.33 -17.44
CA SER A 79 1.35 24.70 -17.72
C SER A 79 2.80 24.76 -18.20
N GLY A 80 3.00 24.60 -19.50
CA GLY A 80 4.33 24.75 -20.09
C GLY A 80 4.33 24.41 -21.58
N SER A 81 4.29 25.44 -22.41
CA SER A 81 4.27 25.40 -23.87
C SER A 81 5.32 24.43 -24.44
N LEU A 82 4.88 23.46 -25.25
CA LEU A 82 5.74 22.63 -26.08
C LEU A 82 6.35 23.49 -27.20
N SER A 83 7.64 23.78 -27.11
CA SER A 83 8.46 24.12 -28.27
C SER A 83 9.34 22.91 -28.56
N HIS A 84 8.98 22.15 -29.60
CA HIS A 84 9.87 21.18 -30.22
C HIS A 84 10.99 21.93 -30.94
N GLN A 85 12.23 21.64 -30.58
CA GLN A 85 13.39 21.76 -31.46
C GLN A 85 14.11 20.42 -31.45
#